data_AF-G5DW52-F1
#
_entry.id   AF-G5DW52-F1
#
_cell.length_a   1.000
_cell.length_b   1.000
_cell.length_c   1.000
_cell.angle_alpha   90.00
_cell.angle_beta   90.00
_cell.angle_gamma   90.00
#
_symmetry.space_group_name_H-M   'P 1'
#
loop_
_entity.id
_entity.type
_entity.pdbx_description
1 polymer ?
#
loop_
_entity_poly.entity_id
_entity_poly.type
_entity_poly.pdbx_seq_one_letter_code
_entity_poly.pdbx_strand_id
1 'polypeptide(L)'
;GKGGSMHFYRKDFGFFGGHGIVGAQVPLGIGLAFAQKYNKEEAVSFALYGDGAANQGQLFEALNMAALWDLPAILVCENNHYGMGTAEWRAAKSPAYYKRGDYVPGLKVDGMDVLAVKQACAYAKDYVLKNGPIILEMDTYRYHGHSMSDPGSTYRTRDEISGIRQERDPIERVKKLLLAHDIATEKELKDYEKVVRKEVDEAIAKAKESPMPDTKELFTNIYVKGYGAESFGADRKELRTTLP
;
A
#
# COMPACT_ATOMS: atom_id res chain seq x y z
N GLY A 1 8.62 17.68 0.68
CA GLY A 1 9.33 18.27 1.83
C GLY A 1 8.85 17.74 3.16
N LYS A 2 7.58 17.93 3.53
CA LYS A 2 7.09 17.64 4.90
C LYS A 2 6.90 16.15 5.25
N GLY A 3 6.47 15.34 4.28
CA GLY A 3 6.06 13.95 4.55
C GLY A 3 7.15 12.87 4.40
N GLY A 4 8.27 13.16 3.74
CA GLY A 4 9.30 12.13 3.49
C GLY A 4 8.80 10.95 2.64
N SER A 5 9.48 9.80 2.78
CA SER A 5 9.33 8.64 1.88
C SER A 5 8.01 7.88 2.00
N MET A 6 7.33 7.96 3.15
CA MET A 6 6.12 7.16 3.39
C MET A 6 4.84 7.92 3.06
N HIS A 7 4.85 9.25 3.04
CA HIS A 7 3.62 10.05 3.08
C HIS A 7 3.32 10.68 1.72
N PHE A 8 2.84 9.85 0.80
CA PHE A 8 2.28 10.29 -0.48
C PHE A 8 0.77 10.43 -0.38
N TYR A 9 0.20 11.37 -1.12
CA TYR A 9 -1.25 11.59 -1.21
C TYR A 9 -1.58 12.19 -2.57
N ARG A 10 -2.65 11.71 -3.20
CA ARG A 10 -3.12 12.23 -4.48
C ARG A 10 -4.63 12.00 -4.63
N LYS A 11 -5.42 12.93 -4.10
CA LYS A 11 -6.89 12.89 -4.07
C LYS A 11 -7.52 12.62 -5.44
N ASP A 12 -7.05 13.32 -6.46
CA ASP A 12 -7.62 13.24 -7.82
C ASP A 12 -7.47 11.86 -8.46
N PHE A 13 -6.59 11.02 -7.91
CA PHE A 13 -6.38 9.62 -8.32
C PHE A 13 -6.89 8.62 -7.28
N GLY A 14 -7.66 9.07 -6.28
CA GLY A 14 -8.19 8.22 -5.22
C GLY A 14 -7.12 7.63 -4.31
N PHE A 15 -5.94 8.25 -4.22
CA PHE A 15 -4.83 7.75 -3.39
C PHE A 15 -4.72 8.55 -2.09
N PHE A 16 -5.10 7.92 -0.98
CA PHE A 16 -5.31 8.60 0.32
C PHE A 16 -4.18 8.41 1.33
N GLY A 17 -3.05 7.80 0.96
CA GLY A 17 -1.90 7.81 1.85
C GLY A 17 -0.85 6.75 1.59
N GLY A 18 0.35 7.02 2.10
CA GLY A 18 1.09 6.01 2.84
C GLY A 18 1.13 6.40 4.32
N HIS A 19 0.65 5.51 5.17
CA HIS A 19 0.45 5.76 6.59
C HIS A 19 1.55 5.08 7.40
N GLY A 20 2.17 5.82 8.33
CA GLY A 20 3.31 5.31 9.12
C GLY A 20 2.91 4.48 10.34
N ILE A 21 1.64 4.53 10.75
CA ILE A 21 1.14 3.79 11.91
C ILE A 21 0.49 2.49 11.44
N VAL A 22 1.06 1.36 11.86
CA VAL A 22 0.65 0.03 11.43
C VAL A 22 -0.83 -0.21 11.72
N GLY A 23 -1.61 -0.47 10.67
CA GLY A 23 -3.04 -0.79 10.74
C GLY A 23 -3.98 0.42 10.79
N ALA A 24 -3.47 1.64 11.03
CA ALA A 24 -4.29 2.85 11.15
C ALA A 24 -5.01 3.22 9.85
N GLN A 25 -4.49 2.78 8.71
CA GLN A 25 -5.11 3.00 7.41
C GLN A 25 -6.37 2.15 7.17
N VAL A 26 -6.55 1.05 7.91
CA VAL A 26 -7.69 0.14 7.67
C VAL A 26 -9.02 0.82 8.04
N PRO A 27 -9.19 1.39 9.25
CA PRO A 27 -10.39 2.16 9.56
C PRO A 27 -10.60 3.37 8.64
N LEU A 28 -9.53 4.02 8.18
CA LEU A 28 -9.63 5.13 7.22
C LEU A 28 -10.18 4.67 5.86
N GLY A 29 -9.67 3.57 5.32
CA GLY A 29 -10.17 2.97 4.09
C GLY A 29 -11.63 2.52 4.19
N ILE A 30 -12.04 2.01 5.34
CA ILE A 30 -13.44 1.66 5.61
C ILE A 30 -14.32 2.91 5.73
N GLY A 31 -13.82 4.00 6.31
CA GLY A 31 -14.50 5.30 6.30
C GLY A 31 -14.68 5.87 4.90
N LEU A 32 -13.71 5.68 4.00
CA LEU A 32 -13.85 6.03 2.57
C LEU A 32 -14.93 5.18 1.89
N ALA A 33 -14.98 3.87 2.17
CA ALA A 33 -16.04 3.00 1.66
C ALA A 33 -17.43 3.41 2.16
N PHE A 34 -17.53 3.84 3.42
CA PHE A 34 -18.75 4.40 3.98
C PHE A 34 -19.18 5.65 3.22
N ALA A 35 -18.26 6.60 2.97
CA ALA A 35 -18.55 7.82 2.23
C ALA A 35 -19.03 7.52 0.81
N GLN A 36 -18.38 6.59 0.10
CA GLN A 36 -18.78 6.14 -1.24
C GLN A 36 -20.22 5.59 -1.24
N LYS A 37 -20.53 4.70 -0.29
CA LYS A 37 -21.89 4.15 -0.15
C LYS A 37 -22.91 5.24 0.19
N TYR A 38 -22.58 6.13 1.12
CA TYR A 38 -23.44 7.23 1.54
C TYR A 38 -23.77 8.18 0.37
N ASN A 39 -22.77 8.47 -0.46
CA ASN A 39 -22.91 9.32 -1.65
C ASN A 39 -23.47 8.58 -2.88
N LYS A 40 -23.76 7.28 -2.77
CA LYS A 40 -24.23 6.43 -3.88
C LYS A 40 -23.25 6.40 -5.06
N GLU A 41 -21.96 6.42 -4.77
CA GLU A 41 -20.91 6.28 -5.78
C GLU A 41 -20.74 4.79 -6.14
N GLU A 42 -20.64 4.48 -7.44
CA GLU A 42 -20.29 3.13 -7.92
C GLU A 42 -18.77 2.89 -7.82
N ALA A 43 -18.23 3.16 -6.63
CA ALA A 43 -16.82 3.06 -6.31
C ALA A 43 -16.60 2.10 -5.15
N VAL A 44 -15.38 1.58 -5.06
CA VAL A 44 -14.92 0.70 -3.98
C VAL A 44 -13.66 1.29 -3.36
N SER A 45 -13.42 0.99 -2.08
CA SER A 45 -12.19 1.40 -1.39
C SER A 45 -11.30 0.19 -1.13
N PHE A 46 -10.05 0.27 -1.59
CA PHE A 46 -9.02 -0.71 -1.28
C PHE A 46 -8.25 -0.27 -0.04
N ALA A 47 -8.28 -1.09 1.03
CA ALA A 47 -7.54 -0.86 2.26
C ALA A 47 -6.41 -1.90 2.38
N LEU A 48 -5.19 -1.49 2.02
CA LEU A 48 -4.01 -2.36 1.99
C LEU A 48 -3.29 -2.37 3.34
N TYR A 49 -2.79 -3.53 3.77
CA TYR A 49 -2.01 -3.73 4.98
C TYR A 49 -1.10 -4.97 4.85
N GLY A 50 -0.02 -5.04 5.63
CA GLY A 50 0.86 -6.21 5.65
C GLY A 50 0.40 -7.31 6.63
N ASP A 51 0.98 -8.51 6.49
CA ASP A 51 0.84 -9.66 7.39
C ASP A 51 1.01 -9.30 8.88
N GLY A 52 2.00 -8.46 9.22
CA GLY A 52 2.20 -7.98 10.59
C GLY A 52 1.06 -7.07 11.09
N ALA A 53 0.49 -6.26 10.20
CA ALA A 53 -0.64 -5.37 10.51
C ALA A 53 -1.96 -6.15 10.68
N ALA A 54 -2.05 -7.36 10.14
CA ALA A 54 -3.24 -8.21 10.23
C ALA A 54 -3.59 -8.66 11.68
N ASN A 55 -2.72 -8.36 12.65
CA ASN A 55 -2.95 -8.62 14.08
C ASN A 55 -3.38 -7.38 14.86
N GLN A 56 -3.57 -6.22 14.22
CA GLN A 56 -4.03 -5.00 14.88
C GLN A 56 -5.53 -5.08 15.22
N GLY A 57 -5.90 -4.74 16.46
CA GLY A 57 -7.30 -4.82 16.92
C GLY A 57 -8.27 -3.98 16.08
N GLN A 58 -7.85 -2.76 15.72
CA GLN A 58 -8.65 -1.83 14.91
C GLN A 58 -9.04 -2.37 13.52
N LEU A 59 -8.28 -3.35 12.99
CA LEU A 59 -8.67 -4.03 11.75
C LEU A 59 -9.98 -4.79 11.95
N PHE A 60 -10.10 -5.55 13.04
CA PHE A 60 -11.28 -6.36 13.34
C PHE A 60 -12.48 -5.49 13.72
N GLU A 61 -12.25 -4.40 14.47
CA GLU A 61 -13.29 -3.42 14.80
C GLU A 61 -13.86 -2.78 13.53
N ALA A 62 -12.99 -2.32 12.64
CA ALA A 62 -13.40 -1.67 11.40
C ALA A 62 -14.04 -2.67 10.43
N LEU A 63 -13.53 -3.90 10.34
CA LEU A 63 -14.11 -4.96 9.52
C LEU A 63 -15.52 -5.32 9.97
N ASN A 64 -15.77 -5.39 11.28
CA ASN A 64 -17.10 -5.60 11.83
C ASN A 64 -18.08 -4.53 11.38
N MET A 65 -17.68 -3.25 11.41
CA MET A 65 -18.51 -2.15 10.92
C MET A 65 -18.72 -2.23 9.40
N ALA A 66 -17.68 -2.57 8.64
CA ALA A 66 -17.78 -2.73 7.19
C ALA A 66 -18.78 -3.81 6.79
N ALA A 67 -18.76 -4.95 7.49
CA ALA A 67 -19.70 -6.04 7.27
C ALA A 67 -21.12 -5.68 7.71
N LEU A 68 -21.28 -5.12 8.92
CA LEU A 68 -22.57 -4.71 9.47
C LEU A 68 -23.32 -3.74 8.56
N TRP A 69 -22.59 -2.90 7.82
CA TRP A 69 -23.16 -1.88 6.95
C TRP A 69 -23.04 -2.21 5.46
N ASP A 70 -22.66 -3.43 5.10
CA ASP A 70 -22.42 -3.87 3.71
C ASP A 70 -21.63 -2.84 2.90
N LEU A 71 -20.48 -2.40 3.42
CA LEU A 71 -19.66 -1.37 2.78
C LEU A 71 -18.88 -1.93 1.58
N PRO A 72 -18.68 -1.13 0.51
CA PRO A 72 -17.91 -1.53 -0.68
C PRO A 72 -16.39 -1.46 -0.41
N ALA A 73 -15.93 -2.20 0.61
CA ALA A 73 -14.54 -2.21 1.06
C ALA A 73 -13.84 -3.53 0.67
N ILE A 74 -12.67 -3.41 0.05
CA ILE A 74 -11.78 -4.53 -0.26
C ILE A 74 -10.57 -4.40 0.65
N LEU A 75 -10.45 -5.30 1.62
CA LEU A 75 -9.31 -5.38 2.51
C LEU A 75 -8.23 -6.24 1.85
N VAL A 76 -7.01 -5.73 1.73
CA VAL A 76 -5.93 -6.44 1.04
C VAL A 76 -4.75 -6.65 1.99
N CYS A 77 -4.51 -7.90 2.35
CA CYS A 77 -3.32 -8.32 3.09
C CYS A 77 -2.19 -8.62 2.11
N GLU A 78 -1.18 -7.78 2.04
CA GLU A 78 0.08 -8.05 1.34
C GLU A 78 0.94 -8.95 2.23
N ASN A 79 0.72 -10.26 2.10
CA ASN A 79 1.45 -11.26 2.87
C ASN A 79 2.81 -11.52 2.23
N ASN A 80 3.84 -10.87 2.75
CA ASN A 80 5.24 -11.13 2.40
C ASN A 80 5.96 -12.07 3.39
N HIS A 81 5.20 -12.71 4.28
CA HIS A 81 5.60 -13.66 5.32
C HIS A 81 6.39 -13.09 6.52
N TYR A 82 6.74 -11.79 6.52
CA TYR A 82 7.54 -11.18 7.57
C TYR A 82 7.08 -9.76 7.97
N GLY A 83 6.49 -9.66 9.16
CA GLY A 83 6.26 -8.41 9.88
C GLY A 83 7.56 -7.85 10.46
N MET A 84 8.20 -6.92 9.73
CA MET A 84 9.57 -6.45 9.99
C MET A 84 10.55 -7.62 9.97
N GLY A 85 10.92 -8.16 11.14
CA GLY A 85 11.78 -9.34 11.31
C GLY A 85 11.09 -10.54 11.96
N THR A 86 9.76 -10.48 12.13
CA THR A 86 8.96 -11.55 12.74
C THR A 86 8.24 -12.33 11.66
N ALA A 87 8.58 -13.61 11.50
CA ALA A 87 7.92 -14.50 10.58
C ALA A 87 6.44 -14.71 10.94
N GLU A 88 5.57 -14.91 9.94
CA GLU A 88 4.11 -15.04 10.13
C GLU A 88 3.74 -16.12 11.16
N TRP A 89 4.42 -17.27 11.17
CA TRP A 89 4.15 -18.37 12.13
C TRP A 89 4.60 -18.08 13.57
N ARG A 90 5.41 -17.03 13.77
CA ARG A 90 5.77 -16.51 15.11
C ARG A 90 4.86 -15.35 15.54
N ALA A 91 4.20 -14.68 14.59
CA ALA A 91 3.37 -13.52 14.85
C ALA A 91 1.87 -13.85 14.94
N ALA A 92 1.41 -14.87 14.22
CA ALA A 92 0.00 -15.22 14.10
C ALA A 92 -0.21 -16.72 14.32
N LYS A 93 -1.21 -17.08 15.15
CA LYS A 93 -1.60 -18.48 15.33
C LYS A 93 -2.17 -19.10 14.06
N SER A 94 -2.87 -18.30 13.26
CA SER A 94 -3.39 -18.67 11.95
C SER A 94 -2.78 -17.75 10.89
N PRO A 95 -1.88 -18.26 10.03
CA PRO A 95 -1.30 -17.52 8.90
C PRO A 95 -2.21 -17.53 7.65
N ALA A 96 -3.42 -18.09 7.74
CA ALA A 96 -4.41 -17.96 6.68
C ALA A 96 -5.13 -16.60 6.81
N TYR A 97 -4.46 -15.52 6.41
CA TYR A 97 -4.93 -14.14 6.58
C TYR A 97 -6.26 -13.88 5.86
N TYR A 98 -6.50 -14.49 4.69
CA TYR A 98 -7.79 -14.41 4.00
C TYR A 98 -8.99 -14.94 4.81
N LYS A 99 -8.75 -15.78 5.83
CA LYS A 99 -9.80 -16.31 6.73
C LYS A 99 -9.99 -15.48 8.00
N ARG A 100 -9.19 -14.44 8.23
CA ARG A 100 -9.23 -13.65 9.47
C ARG A 100 -10.47 -12.76 9.56
N GLY A 101 -11.27 -12.68 8.50
CA GLY A 101 -12.52 -11.95 8.50
C GLY A 101 -13.69 -12.65 9.17
N ASP A 102 -13.52 -13.91 9.59
CA ASP A 102 -14.56 -14.74 10.20
C ASP A 102 -15.80 -14.85 9.30
N TYR A 103 -16.81 -14.00 9.51
CA TYR A 103 -18.01 -13.89 8.67
C TYR A 103 -17.79 -13.11 7.36
N VAL A 104 -16.69 -12.36 7.21
CA VAL A 104 -16.32 -11.71 5.95
C VAL A 104 -15.55 -12.70 5.07
N PRO A 105 -16.02 -12.97 3.84
CA PRO A 105 -15.33 -13.91 2.97
C PRO A 105 -13.95 -13.40 2.55
N GLY A 106 -13.07 -14.32 2.19
CA GLY A 106 -11.79 -13.95 1.62
C GLY A 106 -11.23 -14.94 0.64
N LEU A 107 -10.31 -14.44 -0.19
CA LEU A 107 -9.62 -15.18 -1.23
C LEU A 107 -8.11 -15.08 -1.01
N LYS A 108 -7.42 -16.22 -1.09
CA LYS A 108 -5.96 -16.23 -1.22
C LYS A 108 -5.61 -16.15 -2.70
N VAL A 109 -4.72 -15.23 -3.04
CA VAL A 109 -4.32 -14.90 -4.40
C VAL A 109 -2.79 -14.99 -4.49
N ASP A 110 -2.28 -15.56 -5.58
CA ASP A 110 -0.85 -15.47 -5.87
C ASP A 110 -0.52 -14.02 -6.22
N GLY A 111 0.07 -13.30 -5.27
CA GLY A 111 0.48 -11.90 -5.42
C GLY A 111 1.68 -11.72 -6.35
N MET A 112 2.30 -12.81 -6.80
CA MET A 112 3.38 -12.81 -7.78
C MET A 112 2.89 -13.10 -9.21
N ASP A 113 1.58 -13.32 -9.40
CA ASP A 113 0.96 -13.44 -10.72
C ASP A 113 0.04 -12.25 -11.01
N VAL A 114 0.48 -11.36 -11.90
CA VAL A 114 -0.26 -10.13 -12.25
C VAL A 114 -1.65 -10.42 -12.84
N LEU A 115 -1.84 -11.55 -13.52
CA LEU A 115 -3.13 -11.91 -14.09
C LEU A 115 -4.07 -12.43 -12.99
N ALA A 116 -3.55 -13.21 -12.04
CA ALA A 116 -4.31 -13.64 -10.87
C ALA A 116 -4.74 -12.43 -10.03
N VAL A 117 -3.82 -11.49 -9.75
CA VAL A 117 -4.11 -10.24 -9.03
C VAL A 117 -5.18 -9.43 -9.76
N LYS A 118 -5.04 -9.24 -11.08
CA LYS A 118 -6.03 -8.51 -11.90
C LYS A 118 -7.42 -9.14 -11.80
N GLN A 119 -7.52 -10.46 -11.95
CA GLN A 119 -8.80 -11.16 -11.89
C GLN A 119 -9.41 -11.14 -10.49
N ALA A 120 -8.60 -11.32 -9.45
CA ALA A 120 -9.07 -11.25 -8.07
C ALA A 120 -9.60 -9.85 -7.71
N CYS A 121 -8.91 -8.79 -8.13
CA CYS A 121 -9.36 -7.41 -7.92
C CYS A 121 -10.65 -7.10 -8.70
N ALA A 122 -10.78 -7.59 -9.95
CA ALA A 122 -12.01 -7.43 -10.73
C ALA A 122 -13.19 -8.15 -10.07
N TYR A 123 -13.00 -9.41 -9.68
CA TYR A 123 -14.01 -10.18 -8.95
C TYR A 123 -14.40 -9.50 -7.63
N ALA A 124 -13.41 -9.08 -6.83
CA ALA A 124 -13.65 -8.42 -5.55
C ALA A 124 -14.45 -7.14 -5.73
N LYS A 125 -14.13 -6.31 -6.74
CA LYS A 125 -14.89 -5.11 -7.06
C LYS A 125 -16.36 -5.43 -7.35
N ASP A 126 -16.62 -6.39 -8.23
CA ASP A 126 -17.99 -6.77 -8.61
C ASP A 126 -18.75 -7.40 -7.43
N TYR A 127 -18.06 -8.12 -6.55
CA TYR A 127 -18.61 -8.71 -5.35
C TYR A 127 -19.02 -7.65 -4.32
N VAL A 128 -18.11 -6.72 -3.96
CA VAL A 128 -18.34 -5.80 -2.83
C VAL A 128 -19.39 -4.75 -3.11
N LEU A 129 -19.60 -4.41 -4.39
CA LEU A 129 -20.69 -3.53 -4.81
C LEU A 129 -22.09 -4.14 -4.53
N LYS A 130 -22.18 -5.46 -4.30
CA LYS A 130 -23.44 -6.18 -4.13
C LYS A 130 -23.59 -6.85 -2.76
N ASN A 131 -22.49 -7.27 -2.13
CA ASN A 131 -22.53 -8.22 -1.01
C ASN A 131 -21.75 -7.75 0.25
N GLY A 132 -21.29 -6.49 0.29
CA GLY A 132 -20.45 -6.00 1.38
C GLY A 132 -18.98 -6.42 1.26
N PRO A 133 -18.16 -6.28 2.31
CA PRO A 133 -16.70 -6.33 2.20
C PRO A 133 -16.15 -7.72 1.83
N ILE A 134 -14.90 -7.75 1.36
CA ILE A 134 -14.13 -8.98 1.11
C ILE A 134 -12.67 -8.79 1.50
N ILE A 135 -12.00 -9.86 1.91
CA ILE A 135 -10.55 -9.89 2.16
C ILE A 135 -9.82 -10.58 1.01
N LEU A 136 -8.76 -9.96 0.50
CA LEU A 136 -7.80 -10.58 -0.40
C LEU A 136 -6.46 -10.75 0.32
N GLU A 137 -5.95 -11.98 0.42
CA GLU A 137 -4.56 -12.23 0.83
C GLU A 137 -3.71 -12.37 -0.43
N MET A 138 -2.84 -11.41 -0.67
CA MET A 138 -1.85 -11.44 -1.74
C MET A 138 -0.58 -12.10 -1.20
N ASP A 139 -0.37 -13.37 -1.55
CA ASP A 139 0.83 -14.14 -1.25
C ASP A 139 1.98 -13.64 -2.13
N THR A 140 2.89 -12.86 -1.55
CA THR A 140 3.96 -12.16 -2.26
C THR A 140 5.27 -12.26 -1.48
N TYR A 141 6.32 -11.53 -1.91
CA TYR A 141 7.59 -11.54 -1.21
C TYR A 141 8.34 -10.23 -1.31
N ARG A 142 8.93 -9.78 -0.19
CA ARG A 142 9.79 -8.60 -0.16
C ARG A 142 11.25 -9.02 -0.30
N TYR A 143 11.87 -8.69 -1.43
CA TYR A 143 13.26 -9.06 -1.71
C TYR A 143 14.31 -8.33 -0.88
N HIS A 144 14.03 -7.10 -0.45
CA HIS A 144 14.89 -6.34 0.45
C HIS A 144 14.50 -6.59 1.92
N GLY A 145 15.33 -6.11 2.86
CA GLY A 145 14.92 -6.03 4.25
C GLY A 145 13.75 -5.06 4.46
N HIS A 146 13.34 -4.86 5.72
CA HIS A 146 12.18 -4.05 6.06
C HIS A 146 12.31 -2.59 5.62
N SER A 147 13.50 -2.02 5.73
CA SER A 147 13.82 -0.66 5.36
C SER A 147 15.29 -0.57 4.96
N MET A 148 15.75 0.63 4.58
CA MET A 148 17.17 0.86 4.28
C MET A 148 18.13 0.51 5.44
N SER A 149 17.65 0.52 6.68
CA SER A 149 18.45 0.19 7.87
C SER A 149 18.39 -1.29 8.26
N ASP A 150 17.53 -2.08 7.63
CA ASP A 150 17.38 -3.50 7.92
C ASP A 150 17.98 -4.34 6.78
N PRO A 151 19.07 -5.09 7.01
CA PRO A 151 19.67 -5.92 5.97
C PRO A 151 18.82 -7.14 5.58
N GLY A 152 17.85 -7.54 6.40
CA GLY A 152 16.95 -8.67 6.14
C GLY A 152 17.57 -10.07 6.30
N SER A 153 18.89 -10.18 6.54
CA SER A 153 19.61 -11.46 6.66
C SER A 153 19.67 -12.04 8.07
N THR A 154 19.11 -11.35 9.07
CA THR A 154 19.11 -11.80 10.47
C THR A 154 17.95 -12.74 10.82
N TYR A 155 16.93 -12.80 9.97
CA TYR A 155 15.71 -13.58 10.18
C TYR A 155 15.26 -14.37 8.93
N ARG A 156 16.02 -14.32 7.84
CA ARG A 156 15.81 -15.03 6.56
C ARG A 156 17.13 -15.44 5.96
N THR A 157 17.14 -16.51 5.17
CA THR A 157 18.34 -16.94 4.46
C THR A 157 18.45 -16.25 3.10
N ARG A 158 19.67 -16.14 2.59
CA ARG A 158 19.90 -15.67 1.22
C ARG A 158 19.30 -16.62 0.19
N ASP A 159 19.28 -17.92 0.49
CA ASP A 159 18.76 -18.97 -0.38
C ASP A 159 17.24 -18.90 -0.52
N GLU A 160 16.52 -18.57 0.56
CA GLU A 160 15.08 -18.30 0.50
C GLU A 160 14.78 -17.13 -0.43
N ILE A 161 15.50 -16.01 -0.25
CA ILE A 161 15.29 -14.79 -1.06
C ILE A 161 15.64 -15.04 -2.53
N SER A 162 16.77 -15.71 -2.81
CA SER A 162 17.22 -15.98 -4.18
C SER A 162 16.35 -17.01 -4.86
N GLY A 163 15.93 -18.08 -4.16
CA GLY A 163 15.01 -19.09 -4.66
C GLY A 163 13.67 -18.48 -5.07
N ILE A 164 13.04 -17.69 -4.18
CA ILE A 164 11.77 -17.03 -4.49
C ILE A 164 11.92 -16.07 -5.67
N ARG A 165 13.00 -15.29 -5.73
CA ARG A 165 13.24 -14.39 -6.88
C ARG A 165 13.45 -15.15 -8.19
N GLN A 166 14.13 -16.30 -8.17
CA GLN A 166 14.35 -17.09 -9.39
C GLN A 166 13.06 -17.75 -9.89
N GLU A 167 12.23 -18.24 -8.97
CA GLU A 167 11.07 -19.05 -9.29
C GLU A 167 9.79 -18.22 -9.51
N ARG A 168 9.59 -17.17 -8.70
CA ARG A 168 8.31 -16.45 -8.60
C ARG A 168 8.37 -15.00 -9.05
N ASP A 169 9.48 -14.47 -9.57
CA ASP A 169 9.54 -13.04 -9.92
C ASP A 169 8.42 -12.61 -10.90
N PRO A 170 7.57 -11.63 -10.53
CA PRO A 170 6.38 -11.29 -11.30
C PRO A 170 6.74 -10.66 -12.66
N ILE A 171 7.87 -9.97 -12.76
CA ILE A 171 8.31 -9.33 -14.01
C ILE A 171 8.85 -10.41 -14.96
N GLU A 172 9.69 -11.31 -14.48
CA GLU A 172 10.20 -12.42 -15.29
C GLU A 172 9.08 -13.37 -15.72
N ARG A 173 8.06 -13.59 -14.88
CA ARG A 173 6.85 -14.34 -15.26
C ARG A 173 6.13 -13.69 -16.43
N VAL A 174 5.86 -12.38 -16.36
CA VAL A 174 5.19 -11.64 -17.43
C VAL A 174 6.01 -11.63 -18.71
N LYS A 175 7.32 -11.40 -18.62
CA LYS A 175 8.23 -11.46 -19.78
C LYS A 175 8.17 -12.82 -20.48
N LYS A 176 8.23 -13.92 -19.73
CA LYS A 176 8.10 -15.28 -20.29
C LYS A 176 6.77 -15.48 -21.00
N LEU A 177 5.66 -14.99 -20.43
CA LEU A 177 4.33 -15.07 -21.06
C LEU A 177 4.27 -14.26 -22.36
N LEU A 178 4.81 -13.04 -22.39
CA LEU A 178 4.81 -12.20 -23.59
C LEU A 178 5.60 -12.85 -24.73
N LEU A 179 6.76 -13.44 -24.42
CA LEU A 179 7.60 -14.15 -25.39
C LEU A 179 6.95 -15.45 -25.86
N ALA A 180 6.39 -16.25 -24.95
CA ALA A 180 5.77 -17.54 -25.27
C ALA A 180 4.50 -17.41 -26.13
N HIS A 181 3.86 -16.25 -26.12
CA HIS A 181 2.66 -15.95 -26.91
C HIS A 181 2.93 -15.01 -28.09
N ASP A 182 4.21 -14.77 -28.44
CA ASP A 182 4.61 -13.89 -29.55
C ASP A 182 4.00 -12.47 -29.49
N ILE A 183 3.71 -11.97 -28.27
CA ILE A 183 3.13 -10.63 -28.05
C ILE A 183 4.21 -9.56 -28.18
N ALA A 184 5.45 -9.89 -27.81
CA ALA A 184 6.61 -9.02 -27.94
C ALA A 184 7.87 -9.86 -28.15
N THR A 185 8.86 -9.29 -28.83
CA THR A 185 10.20 -9.87 -28.97
C THR A 185 11.11 -9.47 -27.82
N GLU A 186 12.19 -10.21 -27.59
CA GLU A 186 13.21 -9.82 -26.60
C GLU A 186 13.76 -8.41 -26.84
N LYS A 187 13.91 -8.03 -28.11
CA LYS A 187 14.45 -6.72 -28.48
C LYS A 187 13.48 -5.61 -28.06
N GLU A 188 12.19 -5.77 -28.35
CA GLU A 188 11.17 -4.78 -27.96
C GLU A 188 11.09 -4.63 -26.44
N LEU A 189 11.15 -5.73 -25.68
CA LEU A 189 11.16 -5.67 -24.22
C LEU A 189 12.41 -4.94 -23.69
N LYS A 190 13.60 -5.26 -24.21
CA LYS A 190 14.85 -4.57 -23.85
C LYS A 190 14.82 -3.08 -24.23
N ASP A 191 14.22 -2.74 -25.37
CA ASP A 191 14.09 -1.35 -25.79
C ASP A 191 13.09 -0.59 -24.90
N TYR A 192 12.00 -1.23 -24.47
CA TYR A 192 11.06 -0.67 -23.50
C TYR A 192 11.70 -0.44 -22.13
N GLU A 193 12.52 -1.38 -21.64
CA GLU A 193 13.29 -1.21 -20.40
C GLU A 193 14.19 0.03 -20.45
N LYS A 194 14.81 0.33 -21.61
CA LYS A 194 15.62 1.55 -21.78
C LYS A 194 14.77 2.82 -21.71
N VAL A 195 13.56 2.80 -22.27
CA VAL A 195 12.63 3.94 -22.21
C VAL A 195 12.24 4.21 -20.76
N VAL A 196 11.80 3.19 -20.01
CA VAL A 196 11.43 3.32 -18.59
C VAL A 196 12.62 3.76 -17.75
N ARG A 197 13.81 3.23 -18.00
CA ARG A 197 15.03 3.64 -17.29
C ARG A 197 15.33 5.12 -17.51
N LYS A 198 15.22 5.60 -18.75
CA LYS A 198 15.41 7.01 -19.08
C LYS A 198 14.41 7.91 -18.35
N GLU A 199 13.13 7.53 -18.32
CA GLU A 199 12.09 8.27 -17.59
C GLU A 199 12.41 8.38 -16.09
N VAL A 200 12.85 7.28 -15.47
CA VAL A 200 13.25 7.26 -14.06
C VAL A 200 14.48 8.13 -13.81
N ASP A 201 15.50 8.05 -14.67
CA ASP A 201 16.71 8.86 -14.56
C ASP A 201 16.42 10.37 -14.68
N GLU A 202 15.54 10.75 -15.61
CA GLU A 202 15.07 12.14 -15.78
C GLU A 202 14.28 12.62 -14.55
N ALA A 203 13.39 11.78 -14.00
CA ALA A 203 12.65 12.12 -12.78
C ALA A 203 13.58 12.29 -11.57
N ILE A 204 14.62 11.46 -11.44
CA ILE A 204 15.64 11.58 -10.39
C ILE A 204 16.44 12.87 -10.54
N ALA A 205 16.87 13.21 -11.77
CA ALA A 205 17.60 14.45 -12.04
C ALA A 205 16.76 15.66 -11.63
N LYS A 206 15.50 15.72 -12.07
CA LYS A 206 14.56 16.77 -11.70
C LYS A 206 14.33 16.86 -10.18
N ALA A 207 14.22 15.72 -9.50
CA ALA A 207 14.05 15.68 -8.05
C ALA A 207 15.29 16.22 -7.30
N LYS A 208 16.51 15.96 -7.80
CA LYS A 208 17.76 16.46 -7.23
C LYS A 208 17.98 17.96 -7.48
N GLU A 209 17.55 18.46 -8.63
CA GLU A 209 17.63 19.89 -8.98
C GLU A 209 16.55 20.73 -8.30
N SER A 210 15.48 20.09 -7.80
CA SER A 210 14.40 20.80 -7.13
C SER A 210 14.90 21.45 -5.82
N PRO A 211 14.67 22.76 -5.62
CA PRO A 211 15.10 23.43 -4.41
C PRO A 211 14.37 22.88 -3.19
N MET A 212 15.04 22.95 -2.03
CA MET A 212 14.37 22.70 -0.76
C MET A 212 13.23 23.71 -0.55
N PRO A 213 12.10 23.31 0.08
CA PRO A 213 11.05 24.25 0.43
C PRO A 213 11.58 25.39 1.31
N ASP A 214 11.04 26.59 1.14
CA ASP A 214 11.33 27.73 2.01
C ASP A 214 11.01 27.37 3.48
N THR A 215 11.81 27.84 4.42
CA THR A 215 11.62 27.57 5.86
C THR A 215 10.26 28.06 6.38
N LYS A 216 9.67 29.08 5.75
CA LYS A 216 8.31 29.56 6.06
C LYS A 216 7.25 28.49 5.82
N GLU A 217 7.48 27.58 4.87
CA GLU A 217 6.57 26.47 4.61
C GLU A 217 6.43 25.55 5.81
N LEU A 218 7.39 25.51 6.75
CA LEU A 218 7.30 24.68 7.95
C LEU A 218 5.96 24.88 8.70
N PHE A 219 5.46 26.11 8.70
CA PHE A 219 4.28 26.47 9.47
C PHE A 219 2.98 26.40 8.67
N THR A 220 3.02 26.22 7.35
CA THR A 220 1.80 26.16 6.53
C THR A 220 1.06 24.82 6.67
N ASN A 221 -0.21 24.75 6.30
CA ASN A 221 -1.02 23.52 6.23
C ASN A 221 -1.17 22.74 7.55
N ILE A 222 -1.06 23.42 8.70
CA ILE A 222 -1.44 22.86 10.01
C ILE A 222 -2.97 22.82 10.14
N TYR A 223 -3.66 23.84 9.62
CA TYR A 223 -5.12 23.90 9.50
C TYR A 223 -5.50 24.21 8.05
N VAL A 224 -6.72 23.81 7.65
CA VAL A 224 -7.26 23.99 6.27
C VAL A 224 -7.80 25.41 6.03
N LYS A 225 -8.09 26.16 7.11
CA LYS A 225 -8.60 27.54 7.07
C LYS A 225 -8.00 28.35 8.23
N GLY A 226 -7.77 29.63 8.02
CA GLY A 226 -7.24 30.57 9.01
C GLY A 226 -8.07 30.74 10.24
N TYR A 227 -7.72 29.97 11.25
CA TYR A 227 -8.17 30.21 12.61
C TYR A 227 -7.38 31.32 13.30
N GLY A 228 -6.54 32.07 12.57
CA GLY A 228 -5.65 33.08 13.14
C GLY A 228 -4.69 32.49 14.16
N ALA A 229 -4.46 31.17 14.10
CA ALA A 229 -3.65 30.47 15.08
C ALA A 229 -2.18 30.88 14.92
N GLU A 230 -1.52 31.10 16.04
CA GLU A 230 -0.12 31.49 16.10
C GLU A 230 0.76 30.25 16.23
N SER A 231 1.85 30.20 15.45
CA SER A 231 2.85 29.15 15.58
C SER A 231 4.16 29.73 16.11
N PHE A 232 4.68 29.10 17.15
CA PHE A 232 5.91 29.52 17.82
C PHE A 232 7.04 28.53 17.59
N GLY A 233 8.28 28.99 17.77
CA GLY A 233 9.44 28.10 17.91
C GLY A 233 9.34 27.21 19.15
N ALA A 234 10.22 26.22 19.25
CA ALA A 234 10.25 25.28 20.38
C ALA A 234 10.38 25.97 21.76
N ASP A 235 10.98 27.17 21.80
CA ASP A 235 11.15 27.98 23.00
C ASP A 235 9.94 28.86 23.37
N ARG A 236 8.93 28.91 22.49
CA ARG A 236 7.73 29.77 22.60
C ARG A 236 8.00 31.27 22.72
N LYS A 237 9.22 31.72 22.44
CA LYS A 237 9.61 33.14 22.58
C LYS A 237 9.45 33.92 21.29
N GLU A 238 9.60 33.24 20.16
CA GLU A 238 9.50 33.85 18.83
C GLU A 238 8.24 33.36 18.12
N LEU A 239 7.29 34.27 17.86
CA LEU A 239 6.20 34.04 16.92
C LEU A 239 6.81 33.85 15.54
N ARG A 240 6.68 32.65 15.00
CA ARG A 240 7.31 32.28 13.72
C ARG A 240 6.42 32.63 12.53
N THR A 241 5.10 32.54 12.70
CA THR A 241 4.11 33.02 11.73
C THR A 241 2.72 33.06 12.35
N THR A 242 1.82 33.84 11.77
CA THR A 242 0.37 33.68 11.91
C THR A 242 -0.10 32.73 10.80
N LEU A 243 -0.86 31.70 11.16
CA LEU A 243 -1.37 30.73 10.21
C LEU A 243 -2.50 31.37 9.37
N PRO A 244 -2.46 31.25 8.03
CA PRO A 244 -3.47 31.80 7.13
C PRO A 244 -4.80 31.07 7.20
#